data_AF-A0A3L7PL67-F1
#
_entry.id   AF-A0A3L7PL67-F1
#
_cell.length_a   1.000
_cell.length_b   1.000
_cell.length_c   1.000
_cell.angle_alpha   90.00
_cell.angle_beta   90.00
_cell.angle_gamma   90.00
#
_symmetry.space_group_name_H-M   'P 1'
#
loop_
_entity.id
_entity.type
_entity.pdbx_description
1 polymer ?
#
loop_
_entity_poly.entity_id
_entity_poly.type
_entity_poly.pdbx_seq_one_letter_code
_entity_poly.pdbx_strand_id
1 'polypeptide(L)'
;MPLVPPTGPAATLMQTLEAERVDQTTAQQAIQTFLNACSQLTQEERQSQFDTLLSIVDERPTGPACFLSGVCGAVLEQGAWPGRMGEILQRLLEEILPQASYLARESQKREQLAIPPRTSFASAEEEEAHYQEVEKVGVQAFEELSAAHPLARDAWNYLGALWPACVALYSLNVPSRERAKVVLPVLEPLSNRHEGAYWLQKLLNVLDQEPLLVIDPVKETGITARVSGVSDNFQLNTLLLEVFPRGWLERRRISQSAFEIASGIGPQFTRETITGTWNLYQSTAITPEGRLTAGEEAARHWIWGEGSPSDISIVDGYRVIILGPPTHYPSWSSVRHFKCLRASIDEVQVLDKSTLRQWLKRLASR
;
A
#
# COMPACT_ATOMS: atom_id res chain seq x y z
N MET A 1 -21.08 -33.35 6.72
CA MET A 1 -21.22 -33.49 8.19
C MET A 1 -22.03 -32.32 8.68
N PRO A 2 -23.02 -32.50 9.59
CA PRO A 2 -23.67 -31.36 10.21
C PRO A 2 -22.62 -30.59 11.02
N LEU A 3 -22.50 -29.28 10.78
CA LEU A 3 -21.62 -28.38 11.51
C LEU A 3 -21.98 -28.45 13.00
N VAL A 4 -21.00 -28.78 13.84
CA VAL A 4 -21.12 -28.59 15.29
C VAL A 4 -21.40 -27.11 15.50
N PRO A 5 -22.45 -26.73 16.27
CA PRO A 5 -22.72 -25.32 16.50
C PRO A 5 -21.47 -24.68 17.10
N PRO A 6 -21.06 -23.51 16.59
CA PRO A 6 -19.88 -22.84 17.12
C PRO A 6 -20.09 -22.65 18.63
N THR A 7 -19.04 -22.86 19.42
CA THR A 7 -19.03 -22.52 20.85
C THR A 7 -17.99 -21.43 21.10
N GLY A 8 -18.22 -20.58 22.10
CA GLY A 8 -17.32 -19.46 22.42
C GLY A 8 -17.65 -18.14 21.70
N PRO A 9 -16.74 -17.16 21.75
CA PRO A 9 -17.00 -15.78 21.29
C PRO A 9 -17.54 -15.64 19.86
N ALA A 10 -17.05 -16.45 18.91
CA ALA A 10 -17.49 -16.42 17.52
C ALA A 10 -18.97 -16.83 17.39
N ALA A 11 -19.42 -17.79 18.20
CA ALA A 11 -20.82 -18.22 18.24
C ALA A 11 -21.73 -17.10 18.72
N THR A 12 -21.35 -16.43 19.80
CA THR A 12 -22.10 -15.30 20.37
C THR A 12 -22.18 -14.13 19.38
N LEU A 13 -21.08 -13.84 18.69
CA LEU A 13 -21.06 -12.84 17.62
C LEU A 13 -22.09 -13.20 16.54
N MET A 14 -22.05 -14.43 16.03
CA MET A 14 -22.92 -14.85 14.94
C MET A 14 -24.38 -14.90 15.33
N GLN A 15 -24.70 -15.38 16.54
CA GLN A 15 -26.06 -15.32 17.08
C GLN A 15 -26.58 -13.89 17.14
N THR A 16 -25.72 -12.93 17.50
CA THR A 16 -26.09 -11.52 17.53
C THR A 16 -26.34 -11.00 16.12
N LEU A 17 -25.43 -11.25 15.17
CA LEU A 17 -25.53 -10.75 13.79
C LEU A 17 -26.67 -11.37 12.97
N GLU A 18 -27.14 -12.56 13.35
CA GLU A 18 -28.24 -13.27 12.69
C GLU A 18 -29.63 -12.93 13.21
N ALA A 19 -29.74 -12.13 14.28
CA ALA A 19 -31.05 -11.71 14.77
C ALA A 19 -31.79 -10.90 13.68
N GLU A 20 -33.11 -11.10 13.55
CA GLU A 20 -33.91 -10.53 12.44
C GLU A 20 -33.84 -9.00 12.34
N ARG A 21 -33.45 -8.31 13.41
CA ARG A 21 -33.28 -6.86 13.45
C ARG A 21 -32.09 -6.47 14.32
N VAL A 22 -30.92 -6.45 13.71
CA VAL A 22 -29.70 -5.89 14.32
C VAL A 22 -29.44 -4.53 13.71
N ASP A 23 -29.40 -3.50 14.54
CA ASP A 23 -28.94 -2.19 14.09
C ASP A 23 -27.41 -2.12 14.02
N GLN A 24 -26.89 -1.11 13.32
CA GLN A 24 -25.45 -0.94 13.09
C GLN A 24 -24.67 -0.80 14.41
N THR A 25 -25.23 -0.13 15.41
CA THR A 25 -24.59 0.08 16.71
C THR A 25 -24.44 -1.23 17.47
N THR A 26 -25.48 -2.05 17.48
CA THR A 26 -25.49 -3.37 18.12
C THR A 26 -24.50 -4.31 17.44
N ALA A 27 -24.47 -4.31 16.10
CA ALA A 27 -23.49 -5.09 15.34
C ALA A 27 -22.04 -4.66 15.67
N GLN A 28 -21.77 -3.36 15.70
CA GLN A 28 -20.44 -2.83 16.04
C GLN A 28 -20.02 -3.19 17.48
N GLN A 29 -20.94 -3.11 18.44
CA GLN A 29 -20.68 -3.51 19.83
C GLN A 29 -20.40 -5.02 19.95
N ALA A 30 -21.13 -5.85 19.22
CA ALA A 30 -20.88 -7.30 19.20
C ALA A 30 -19.50 -7.63 18.62
N ILE A 31 -19.13 -7.00 17.50
CA ILE A 31 -17.81 -7.13 16.88
C ILE A 31 -16.71 -6.68 17.86
N GLN A 32 -16.87 -5.51 18.49
CA GLN A 32 -15.87 -5.00 19.42
C GLN A 32 -15.71 -5.93 20.64
N THR A 33 -16.82 -6.44 21.18
CA THR A 33 -16.82 -7.42 22.28
C THR A 33 -16.06 -8.68 21.87
N PHE A 34 -16.34 -9.21 20.68
CA PHE A 34 -15.64 -10.37 20.13
C PHE A 34 -14.13 -10.13 19.97
N LEU A 35 -13.73 -8.99 19.39
CA LEU A 35 -12.32 -8.65 19.19
C LEU A 35 -11.57 -8.43 20.50
N ASN A 36 -12.23 -7.83 21.50
CA ASN A 36 -11.68 -7.68 22.84
C ASN A 36 -11.47 -9.06 23.49
N ALA A 37 -12.44 -9.97 23.38
CA ALA A 37 -12.30 -11.33 23.87
C ALA A 37 -11.11 -12.05 23.20
N CYS A 38 -11.00 -11.97 21.88
CA CYS A 38 -9.88 -12.58 21.12
C CYS A 38 -8.50 -12.12 21.58
N SER A 39 -8.37 -10.85 21.99
CA SER A 39 -7.10 -10.28 22.46
C SER A 39 -6.59 -10.91 23.77
N GLN A 40 -7.50 -11.49 24.56
CA GLN A 40 -7.20 -12.12 25.85
C GLN A 40 -7.04 -13.65 25.75
N LEU A 41 -7.41 -14.23 24.61
CA LEU A 41 -7.27 -15.67 24.35
C LEU A 41 -5.81 -16.07 24.12
N THR A 42 -5.50 -17.33 24.41
CA THR A 42 -4.26 -17.97 23.95
C THR A 42 -4.20 -18.02 22.43
N GLN A 43 -3.01 -18.27 21.86
CA GLN A 43 -2.86 -18.35 20.41
C GLN A 43 -3.68 -19.49 19.79
N GLU A 44 -3.78 -20.64 20.46
CA GLU A 44 -4.55 -21.80 20.00
C GLU A 44 -6.06 -21.52 20.04
N GLU A 45 -6.57 -20.93 21.12
CA GLU A 45 -7.98 -20.55 21.24
C GLU A 45 -8.36 -19.48 20.21
N ARG A 46 -7.49 -18.47 20.02
CA ARG A 46 -7.69 -17.42 19.00
C ARG A 46 -7.73 -18.03 17.60
N GLN A 47 -6.84 -18.98 17.30
CA GLN A 47 -6.85 -19.68 16.02
C GLN A 47 -8.16 -20.46 15.82
N SER A 48 -8.64 -21.16 16.85
CA SER A 48 -9.92 -21.88 16.80
C SER A 48 -11.11 -20.95 16.52
N GLN A 49 -11.15 -19.77 17.15
CA GLN A 49 -12.18 -18.77 16.86
C GLN A 49 -12.07 -18.21 15.44
N PHE A 50 -10.85 -17.96 14.95
CA PHE A 50 -10.59 -17.51 13.59
C PHE A 50 -11.04 -18.53 12.54
N ASP A 51 -10.68 -19.80 12.72
CA ASP A 51 -11.05 -20.88 11.79
C ASP A 51 -12.58 -21.08 11.73
N THR A 52 -13.25 -20.94 12.88
CA THR A 52 -14.72 -20.95 12.96
C THR A 52 -15.32 -19.82 12.13
N LEU A 53 -14.83 -18.59 12.28
CA LEU A 53 -15.30 -17.45 11.50
C LEU A 53 -15.03 -17.63 10.00
N LEU A 54 -13.85 -18.13 9.62
CA LEU A 54 -13.52 -18.37 8.22
C LEU A 54 -14.47 -19.39 7.58
N SER A 55 -14.83 -20.47 8.28
CA SER A 55 -15.80 -21.44 7.77
C SER A 55 -17.15 -20.78 7.48
N ILE A 56 -17.58 -19.86 8.35
CA ILE A 56 -18.84 -19.14 8.17
C ILE A 56 -18.73 -18.17 7.00
N VAL A 57 -17.63 -17.44 6.85
CA VAL A 57 -17.40 -16.54 5.71
C VAL A 57 -17.47 -17.32 4.39
N ASP A 58 -16.87 -18.51 4.32
CA ASP A 58 -16.79 -19.30 3.09
C ASP A 58 -18.16 -19.79 2.61
N GLU A 59 -19.07 -20.09 3.54
CA GLU A 59 -20.44 -20.58 3.27
C GLU A 59 -21.46 -19.46 2.98
N ARG A 60 -21.09 -18.18 3.17
CA ARG A 60 -22.01 -17.05 3.04
C ARG A 60 -22.05 -16.48 1.62
N PRO A 61 -23.18 -15.84 1.25
CA PRO A 61 -23.21 -14.96 0.07
C PRO A 61 -22.20 -13.81 0.20
N THR A 62 -21.81 -13.26 -0.94
CA THR A 62 -20.72 -12.28 -1.11
C THR A 62 -20.81 -11.07 -0.19
N GLY A 63 -21.97 -10.43 -0.07
CA GLY A 63 -22.13 -9.26 0.78
C GLY A 63 -21.80 -9.52 2.26
N PRO A 64 -22.49 -10.46 2.92
CA PRO A 64 -22.15 -10.87 4.28
C PRO A 64 -20.72 -11.40 4.43
N ALA A 65 -20.20 -12.14 3.44
CA ALA A 65 -18.83 -12.64 3.45
C ALA A 65 -17.80 -11.51 3.44
N CYS A 66 -17.99 -10.47 2.62
CA CYS A 66 -17.13 -9.28 2.58
C CYS A 66 -17.12 -8.54 3.92
N PHE A 67 -18.28 -8.37 4.55
CA PHE A 67 -18.39 -7.71 5.85
C PHE A 67 -17.70 -8.51 6.97
N LEU A 68 -17.98 -9.82 7.06
CA LEU A 68 -17.39 -10.71 8.07
C LEU A 68 -15.88 -10.91 7.87
N SER A 69 -15.38 -10.78 6.64
CA SER A 69 -13.94 -10.78 6.34
C SER A 69 -13.20 -9.67 7.09
N GLY A 70 -13.82 -8.50 7.29
CA GLY A 70 -13.25 -7.41 8.10
C GLY A 70 -12.97 -7.84 9.55
N VAL A 71 -13.87 -8.64 10.15
CA VAL A 71 -13.68 -9.21 11.49
C VAL A 71 -12.50 -10.20 11.49
N CYS A 72 -12.42 -11.06 10.47
CA CYS A 72 -11.30 -11.98 10.30
C CYS A 72 -9.96 -11.22 10.17
N GLY A 73 -9.94 -10.12 9.43
CA GLY A 73 -8.76 -9.26 9.28
C GLY A 73 -8.29 -8.70 10.62
N ALA A 74 -9.21 -8.23 11.45
CA ALA A 74 -8.87 -7.73 12.79
C ALA A 74 -8.31 -8.84 13.71
N VAL A 75 -8.83 -10.07 13.63
CA VAL A 75 -8.26 -11.21 14.37
C VAL A 75 -6.89 -11.61 13.83
N LEU A 76 -6.66 -11.48 12.51
CA LEU A 76 -5.36 -11.69 11.88
C LEU A 76 -4.31 -10.69 12.38
N GLU A 77 -4.67 -9.42 12.52
CA GLU A 77 -3.78 -8.41 13.11
C GLU A 77 -3.43 -8.68 14.58
N GLN A 78 -4.27 -9.44 15.29
CA GLN A 78 -3.96 -9.91 16.63
C GLN A 78 -3.00 -11.10 16.61
N GLY A 79 -2.65 -11.68 15.45
CA GLY A 79 -1.67 -12.77 15.34
C GLY A 79 -2.25 -14.16 15.11
N ALA A 80 -3.49 -14.25 14.62
CA ALA A 80 -3.97 -15.51 14.04
C ALA A 80 -3.19 -15.84 12.75
N TRP A 81 -3.18 -17.12 12.39
CA TRP A 81 -2.55 -17.59 11.16
C TRP A 81 -3.49 -17.44 9.97
N PRO A 82 -3.02 -16.96 8.80
CA PRO A 82 -3.87 -16.71 7.63
C PRO A 82 -4.71 -17.89 7.13
N GLY A 83 -4.21 -19.13 7.26
CA GLY A 83 -4.89 -20.34 6.79
C GLY A 83 -5.40 -20.20 5.34
N ARG A 84 -6.68 -20.49 5.13
CA ARG A 84 -7.38 -20.40 3.83
C ARG A 84 -7.91 -19.00 3.49
N MET A 85 -7.70 -17.99 4.35
CA MET A 85 -8.24 -16.65 4.15
C MET A 85 -7.84 -16.05 2.79
N GLY A 86 -6.60 -16.31 2.33
CA GLY A 86 -6.15 -15.82 1.02
C GLY A 86 -6.93 -16.35 -0.17
N GLU A 87 -7.39 -17.60 -0.11
CA GLU A 87 -8.22 -18.19 -1.18
C GLU A 87 -9.62 -17.56 -1.18
N ILE A 88 -10.19 -17.38 0.02
CA ILE A 88 -11.51 -16.77 0.21
C ILE A 88 -11.51 -15.32 -0.28
N LEU A 89 -10.54 -14.49 0.17
CA LEU A 89 -10.46 -13.10 -0.25
C LEU A 89 -10.18 -12.94 -1.74
N GLN A 90 -9.36 -13.82 -2.33
CA GLN A 90 -9.10 -13.83 -3.77
C GLN A 90 -10.40 -14.06 -4.55
N ARG A 91 -11.18 -15.09 -4.18
CA ARG A 91 -12.48 -15.39 -4.80
C ARG A 91 -13.45 -14.21 -4.69
N LEU A 92 -13.54 -13.59 -3.50
CA LEU A 92 -14.41 -12.42 -3.30
C LEU A 92 -13.97 -11.23 -4.16
N LEU A 93 -12.67 -10.94 -4.25
CA LEU A 93 -12.14 -9.87 -5.11
C LEU A 93 -12.44 -10.13 -6.58
N GLU A 94 -12.21 -11.35 -7.06
CA GLU A 94 -12.50 -11.75 -8.45
C GLU A 94 -13.99 -11.59 -8.81
N GLU A 95 -14.88 -11.81 -7.85
CA GLU A 95 -16.31 -11.62 -8.03
C GLU A 95 -16.72 -10.15 -8.07
N ILE A 96 -16.24 -9.32 -7.14
CA ILE A 96 -16.72 -7.94 -6.99
C ILE A 96 -16.00 -6.92 -7.87
N LEU A 97 -14.70 -7.10 -8.13
CA LEU A 97 -13.90 -6.09 -8.82
C LEU A 97 -14.38 -5.78 -10.25
N PRO A 98 -14.81 -6.76 -11.09
CA PRO A 98 -15.33 -6.45 -12.42
C PRO A 98 -16.54 -5.52 -12.39
N GLN A 99 -17.44 -5.72 -11.44
CA GLN A 99 -18.67 -4.93 -11.28
C GLN A 99 -18.38 -3.54 -10.70
N ALA A 100 -17.51 -3.45 -9.68
CA ALA A 100 -17.07 -2.16 -9.15
C ALA A 100 -16.32 -1.34 -10.23
N SER A 101 -15.44 -1.99 -11.01
CA SER A 101 -14.68 -1.37 -12.10
C SER A 101 -15.57 -0.88 -13.23
N TYR A 102 -16.66 -1.59 -13.54
CA TYR A 102 -17.69 -1.10 -14.46
C TYR A 102 -18.26 0.25 -13.98
N LEU A 103 -18.68 0.34 -12.72
CA LEU A 103 -19.26 1.57 -12.17
C LEU A 103 -18.27 2.74 -12.25
N ALA A 104 -17.00 2.51 -11.88
CA ALA A 104 -15.96 3.53 -11.99
C ALA A 104 -15.76 4.03 -13.42
N ARG A 105 -15.54 3.11 -14.37
CA ARG A 105 -15.23 3.47 -15.77
C ARG A 105 -16.40 4.17 -16.45
N GLU A 106 -17.63 3.69 -16.26
CA GLU A 106 -18.79 4.33 -16.89
C GLU A 106 -19.10 5.69 -16.26
N SER A 107 -18.89 5.84 -14.95
CA SER A 107 -19.03 7.15 -14.28
C SER A 107 -18.02 8.16 -14.81
N GLN A 108 -16.74 7.76 -14.91
CA GLN A 108 -15.66 8.58 -15.46
C GLN A 108 -15.91 8.94 -16.93
N LYS A 109 -16.37 8.00 -17.74
CA LYS A 109 -16.71 8.25 -19.15
C LYS A 109 -17.83 9.29 -19.28
N ARG A 110 -18.88 9.21 -18.46
CA ARG A 110 -19.97 10.20 -18.45
C ARG A 110 -19.48 11.57 -18.00
N GLU A 111 -18.65 11.63 -16.95
CA GLU A 111 -18.00 12.84 -16.46
C GLU A 111 -17.17 13.52 -17.57
N GLN A 112 -16.29 12.78 -18.25
CA GLN A 112 -15.45 13.29 -19.33
C GLN A 112 -16.24 13.73 -20.57
N LEU A 113 -17.37 13.09 -20.86
CA LEU A 113 -18.26 13.50 -21.97
C LEU A 113 -19.02 14.79 -21.65
N ALA A 114 -19.39 14.99 -20.38
CA ALA A 114 -20.08 16.19 -19.93
C ALA A 114 -19.12 17.38 -19.77
N ILE A 115 -17.92 17.13 -19.24
CA ILE A 115 -16.88 18.14 -19.02
C ILE A 115 -15.54 17.60 -19.56
N PRO A 116 -15.16 17.98 -20.81
CA PRO A 116 -13.89 17.59 -21.37
C PRO A 116 -12.69 18.12 -20.53
N PRO A 117 -11.60 17.35 -20.40
CA PRO A 117 -10.41 17.79 -19.68
C PRO A 117 -9.84 19.11 -20.23
N ARG A 118 -9.46 20.02 -19.35
CA ARG A 118 -8.74 21.26 -19.69
C ARG A 118 -7.32 21.23 -19.16
N THR A 119 -6.37 21.76 -19.95
CA THR A 119 -4.94 21.80 -19.63
C THR A 119 -4.43 23.21 -19.31
N SER A 120 -5.30 24.23 -19.36
CA SER A 120 -4.93 25.61 -19.07
C SER A 120 -6.17 26.41 -18.62
N PHE A 121 -5.97 27.29 -17.65
CA PHE A 121 -7.00 28.18 -17.09
C PHE A 121 -6.53 29.63 -17.16
N ALA A 122 -7.46 30.57 -17.33
CA ALA A 122 -7.13 32.00 -17.37
C ALA A 122 -6.85 32.58 -15.98
N SER A 123 -7.38 31.97 -14.92
CA SER A 123 -7.11 32.31 -13.52
C SER A 123 -7.29 31.11 -12.58
N ALA A 124 -6.83 31.25 -11.34
CA ALA A 124 -7.01 30.25 -10.29
C ALA A 124 -8.50 30.06 -9.93
N GLU A 125 -9.31 31.13 -9.99
CA GLU A 125 -10.76 31.04 -9.76
C GLU A 125 -11.47 30.24 -10.86
N GLU A 126 -11.05 30.37 -12.12
CA GLU A 126 -11.60 29.55 -13.21
C GLU A 126 -11.20 28.08 -13.05
N GLU A 127 -9.95 27.82 -12.65
CA GLU A 127 -9.45 26.47 -12.37
C GLU A 127 -10.27 25.80 -11.24
N GLU A 128 -10.46 26.49 -10.12
CA GLU A 128 -11.26 26.01 -9.00
C GLU A 128 -12.72 25.75 -9.40
N ALA A 129 -13.35 26.70 -10.10
CA ALA A 129 -14.73 26.53 -10.59
C ALA A 129 -14.87 25.34 -11.55
N HIS A 130 -13.85 25.09 -12.38
CA HIS A 130 -13.82 23.92 -13.24
C HIS A 130 -13.77 22.61 -12.44
N TYR A 131 -12.88 22.51 -11.45
CA TYR A 131 -12.78 21.30 -10.63
C TYR A 131 -14.05 21.03 -9.81
N GLN A 132 -14.68 22.08 -9.27
CA GLN A 132 -15.96 21.96 -8.56
C GLN A 132 -17.09 21.43 -9.46
N GLU A 133 -17.14 21.89 -10.71
CA GLU A 133 -18.14 21.41 -11.68
C GLU A 133 -17.83 19.98 -12.13
N VAL A 134 -16.56 19.61 -12.31
CA VAL A 134 -16.12 18.21 -12.56
C VAL A 134 -16.55 17.30 -11.43
N GLU A 135 -16.29 17.67 -10.18
CA GLU A 135 -16.69 16.89 -9.00
C GLU A 135 -18.21 16.69 -8.96
N LYS A 136 -18.98 17.77 -9.13
CA LYS A 136 -20.44 17.73 -9.10
C LYS A 136 -21.02 16.81 -10.19
N VAL A 137 -20.55 16.93 -11.43
CA VAL A 137 -20.98 16.06 -12.53
C VAL A 137 -20.55 14.61 -12.30
N GLY A 138 -19.34 14.40 -11.77
CA GLY A 138 -18.83 13.08 -11.41
C GLY A 138 -19.70 12.39 -10.36
N VAL A 139 -20.11 13.11 -9.31
CA VAL A 139 -21.03 12.62 -8.27
C VAL A 139 -22.38 12.28 -8.87
N GLN A 140 -22.99 13.17 -9.66
CA GLN A 140 -24.29 12.92 -10.29
C GLN A 140 -24.26 11.69 -11.21
N ALA A 141 -23.23 11.59 -12.06
CA ALA A 141 -23.06 10.45 -12.97
C ALA A 141 -22.92 9.13 -12.21
N PHE A 142 -22.19 9.14 -11.10
CA PHE A 142 -22.02 7.97 -10.23
C PHE A 142 -23.35 7.56 -9.57
N GLU A 143 -24.12 8.51 -9.04
CA GLU A 143 -25.41 8.25 -8.40
C GLU A 143 -26.44 7.66 -9.38
N GLU A 144 -26.57 8.25 -10.57
CA GLU A 144 -27.48 7.77 -11.62
C GLU A 144 -27.12 6.35 -12.07
N LEU A 145 -25.82 6.08 -12.29
CA LEU A 145 -25.35 4.73 -12.63
C LEU A 145 -25.57 3.74 -11.49
N SER A 146 -25.31 4.15 -10.25
CA SER A 146 -25.51 3.31 -9.07
C SER A 146 -26.99 2.93 -8.89
N ALA A 147 -27.91 3.84 -9.19
CA ALA A 147 -29.35 3.56 -9.18
C ALA A 147 -29.77 2.60 -10.31
N ALA A 148 -29.18 2.74 -11.50
CA ALA A 148 -29.48 1.89 -12.66
C ALA A 148 -28.82 0.50 -12.59
N HIS A 149 -27.71 0.35 -11.85
CA HIS A 149 -26.91 -0.87 -11.80
C HIS A 149 -26.69 -1.34 -10.34
N PRO A 150 -27.72 -1.90 -9.67
CA PRO A 150 -27.66 -2.26 -8.26
C PRO A 150 -26.55 -3.28 -7.94
N LEU A 151 -26.26 -4.24 -8.84
CA LEU A 151 -25.16 -5.18 -8.64
C LEU A 151 -23.78 -4.50 -8.63
N ALA A 152 -23.57 -3.50 -9.47
CA ALA A 152 -22.33 -2.75 -9.53
C ALA A 152 -22.16 -1.83 -8.31
N ARG A 153 -23.26 -1.20 -7.87
CA ARG A 153 -23.33 -0.46 -6.61
C ARG A 153 -23.02 -1.36 -5.40
N ASP A 154 -23.60 -2.55 -5.35
CA ASP A 154 -23.40 -3.46 -4.24
C ASP A 154 -21.95 -3.96 -4.21
N ALA A 155 -21.38 -4.31 -5.38
CA ALA A 155 -19.96 -4.66 -5.50
C ALA A 155 -19.00 -3.52 -5.07
N TRP A 156 -19.34 -2.28 -5.40
CA TRP A 156 -18.62 -1.09 -4.91
C TRP A 156 -18.64 -1.03 -3.38
N ASN A 157 -19.82 -1.18 -2.76
CA ASN A 157 -19.96 -1.17 -1.30
C ASN A 157 -19.23 -2.36 -0.65
N TYR A 158 -19.28 -3.54 -1.27
CA TYR A 158 -18.58 -4.74 -0.81
C TYR A 158 -17.07 -4.56 -0.85
N LEU A 159 -16.51 -3.89 -1.85
CA LEU A 159 -15.09 -3.53 -1.88
C LEU A 159 -14.73 -2.63 -0.69
N GLY A 160 -15.60 -1.67 -0.37
CA GLY A 160 -15.51 -0.82 0.83
C GLY A 160 -15.44 -1.62 2.14
N ALA A 161 -16.17 -2.73 2.24
CA ALA A 161 -16.15 -3.61 3.41
C ALA A 161 -14.98 -4.61 3.42
N LEU A 162 -14.55 -5.09 2.25
CA LEU A 162 -13.57 -6.17 2.09
C LEU A 162 -12.11 -5.69 2.23
N TRP A 163 -11.80 -4.49 1.72
CA TRP A 163 -10.41 -4.04 1.60
C TRP A 163 -9.59 -4.04 2.91
N PRO A 164 -10.15 -3.75 4.11
CA PRO A 164 -9.37 -3.80 5.35
C PRO A 164 -8.86 -5.22 5.65
N ALA A 165 -9.67 -6.24 5.36
CA ALA A 165 -9.28 -7.64 5.52
C ALA A 165 -8.16 -8.04 4.56
N CYS A 166 -8.25 -7.58 3.31
CA CYS A 166 -7.21 -7.74 2.31
C CYS A 166 -5.91 -7.03 2.74
N VAL A 167 -5.98 -5.80 3.26
CA VAL A 167 -4.81 -5.08 3.78
C VAL A 167 -4.16 -5.83 4.93
N ALA A 168 -4.94 -6.33 5.90
CA ALA A 168 -4.41 -7.12 7.01
C ALA A 168 -3.70 -8.38 6.50
N LEU A 169 -4.35 -9.15 5.62
CA LEU A 169 -3.77 -10.37 5.05
C LEU A 169 -2.51 -10.09 4.23
N TYR A 170 -2.61 -9.21 3.24
CA TYR A 170 -1.53 -8.97 2.30
C TYR A 170 -0.36 -8.25 2.95
N SER A 171 -0.55 -7.53 4.06
CA SER A 171 0.57 -6.99 4.85
C SER A 171 1.40 -8.08 5.52
N LEU A 172 0.75 -9.18 5.95
CA LEU A 172 1.36 -10.25 6.74
C LEU A 172 1.82 -11.46 5.90
N ASN A 173 1.17 -11.71 4.77
CA ASN A 173 1.36 -12.94 4.00
C ASN A 173 1.79 -12.64 2.55
N VAL A 174 3.11 -12.65 2.33
CA VAL A 174 3.72 -12.43 1.01
C VAL A 174 3.15 -13.36 -0.07
N PRO A 175 2.99 -14.69 0.15
CA PRO A 175 2.43 -15.55 -0.91
C PRO A 175 1.01 -15.16 -1.33
N SER A 176 0.17 -14.72 -0.41
CA SER A 176 -1.19 -14.23 -0.74
C SER A 176 -1.14 -12.89 -1.47
N ARG A 177 -0.24 -11.98 -1.05
CA ARG A 177 -0.02 -10.70 -1.74
C ARG A 177 0.44 -10.91 -3.18
N GLU A 178 1.41 -11.79 -3.41
CA GLU A 178 1.89 -12.12 -4.77
C GLU A 178 0.78 -12.70 -5.66
N ARG A 179 -0.02 -13.64 -5.15
CA ARG A 179 -1.16 -14.17 -5.91
C ARG A 179 -2.17 -13.08 -6.27
N ALA A 180 -2.42 -12.15 -5.36
CA ALA A 180 -3.39 -11.08 -5.56
C ALA A 180 -2.94 -10.03 -6.59
N LYS A 181 -1.66 -9.98 -7.00
CA LYS A 181 -1.19 -9.05 -8.04
C LYS A 181 -1.93 -9.20 -9.37
N VAL A 182 -2.57 -10.35 -9.63
CA VAL A 182 -3.40 -10.57 -10.83
C VAL A 182 -4.57 -9.57 -10.95
N VAL A 183 -5.02 -8.98 -9.83
CA VAL A 183 -6.12 -8.00 -9.84
C VAL A 183 -5.67 -6.55 -10.05
N LEU A 184 -4.36 -6.28 -10.08
CA LEU A 184 -3.82 -4.91 -10.27
C LEU A 184 -4.39 -4.18 -11.50
N PRO A 185 -4.52 -4.80 -12.70
CA PRO A 185 -5.08 -4.12 -13.87
C PRO A 185 -6.54 -3.69 -13.70
N VAL A 186 -7.30 -4.37 -12.82
CA VAL A 186 -8.70 -4.03 -12.52
C VAL A 186 -8.79 -2.93 -11.47
N LEU A 187 -7.83 -2.88 -10.54
CA LEU A 187 -7.73 -1.86 -9.49
C LEU A 187 -7.27 -0.50 -10.02
N GLU A 188 -6.44 -0.46 -11.05
CA GLU A 188 -5.90 0.78 -11.62
C GLU A 188 -6.97 1.83 -11.99
N PRO A 189 -8.03 1.51 -12.76
CA PRO A 189 -9.09 2.49 -13.04
C PRO A 189 -9.96 2.81 -11.82
N LEU A 190 -9.89 2.01 -10.75
CA LEU A 190 -10.67 2.19 -9.52
C LEU A 190 -9.96 3.06 -8.48
N SER A 191 -8.63 3.05 -8.44
CA SER A 191 -7.85 3.60 -7.34
C SER A 191 -8.04 5.11 -7.15
N ASN A 192 -8.29 5.85 -8.23
CA ASN A 192 -8.55 7.29 -8.15
C ASN A 192 -9.97 7.65 -7.69
N ARG A 193 -10.86 6.66 -7.50
CA ARG A 193 -12.28 6.89 -7.15
C ARG A 193 -12.77 6.09 -5.94
N HIS A 194 -12.08 5.02 -5.58
CA HIS A 194 -12.44 4.17 -4.45
C HIS A 194 -11.25 3.99 -3.49
N GLU A 195 -11.41 4.44 -2.24
CA GLU A 195 -10.36 4.39 -1.20
C GLU A 195 -9.78 2.97 -1.02
N GLY A 196 -10.65 1.96 -0.89
CA GLY A 196 -10.20 0.57 -0.81
C GLY A 196 -9.37 0.12 -2.02
N ALA A 197 -9.71 0.54 -3.24
CA ALA A 197 -8.92 0.20 -4.42
C ALA A 197 -7.57 0.90 -4.43
N TYR A 198 -7.51 2.17 -3.98
CA TYR A 198 -6.26 2.91 -3.78
C TYR A 198 -5.30 2.16 -2.85
N TRP A 199 -5.77 1.80 -1.65
CA TRP A 199 -4.92 1.12 -0.66
C TRP A 199 -4.49 -0.27 -1.11
N LEU A 200 -5.38 -1.02 -1.78
CA LEU A 200 -5.02 -2.32 -2.34
C LEU A 200 -3.99 -2.19 -3.47
N GLN A 201 -4.17 -1.24 -4.39
CA GLN A 201 -3.19 -1.01 -5.46
C GLN A 201 -1.82 -0.65 -4.86
N LYS A 202 -1.79 0.23 -3.86
CA LYS A 202 -0.55 0.63 -3.18
C LYS A 202 0.14 -0.55 -2.50
N LEU A 203 -0.61 -1.37 -1.76
CA LEU A 203 -0.07 -2.54 -1.06
C LEU A 203 0.38 -3.64 -2.02
N LEU A 204 -0.36 -3.92 -3.09
CA LEU A 204 -0.03 -4.97 -4.06
C LEU A 204 1.20 -4.60 -4.92
N ASN A 205 1.55 -3.31 -5.03
CA ASN A 205 2.78 -2.85 -5.68
C ASN A 205 4.02 -2.88 -4.75
N VAL A 206 3.85 -3.25 -3.48
CA VAL A 206 5.00 -3.43 -2.56
C VAL A 206 5.92 -4.53 -3.08
N LEU A 207 7.22 -4.24 -3.03
CA LEU A 207 8.27 -5.13 -3.49
C LEU A 207 8.68 -6.12 -2.39
N ASP A 208 9.14 -7.30 -2.81
CA ASP A 208 9.61 -8.37 -1.94
C ASP A 208 10.96 -8.90 -2.42
N GLN A 209 11.99 -8.79 -1.59
CA GLN A 209 13.36 -9.25 -1.90
C GLN A 209 13.91 -8.71 -3.23
N GLU A 210 13.50 -7.49 -3.60
CA GLU A 210 13.89 -6.87 -4.86
C GLU A 210 15.38 -6.44 -4.79
N PRO A 211 16.21 -6.77 -5.80
CA PRO A 211 17.57 -6.26 -5.88
C PRO A 211 17.62 -4.74 -5.98
N LEU A 212 18.39 -4.12 -5.10
CA LEU A 212 18.57 -2.66 -5.03
C LEU A 212 20.04 -2.30 -5.20
N LEU A 213 20.31 -1.28 -6.03
CA LEU A 213 21.62 -0.65 -6.19
C LEU A 213 21.51 0.83 -5.85
N VAL A 214 22.32 1.31 -4.92
CA VAL A 214 22.33 2.72 -4.52
C VAL A 214 23.74 3.28 -4.64
N ILE A 215 23.90 4.39 -5.36
CA ILE A 215 25.20 5.00 -5.65
C ILE A 215 25.19 6.49 -5.28
N ASP A 216 26.16 6.92 -4.49
CA ASP A 216 26.56 8.32 -4.33
C ASP A 216 27.79 8.58 -5.23
N PRO A 217 27.61 9.23 -6.41
CA PRO A 217 28.69 9.46 -7.34
C PRO A 217 29.67 10.53 -6.84
N VAL A 218 29.25 11.43 -5.96
CA VAL A 218 30.09 12.51 -5.40
C VAL A 218 31.05 11.95 -4.35
N LYS A 219 30.53 11.11 -3.45
CA LYS A 219 31.34 10.42 -2.43
C LYS A 219 32.01 9.15 -2.97
N GLU A 220 31.75 8.80 -4.22
CA GLU A 220 32.18 7.56 -4.86
C GLU A 220 31.96 6.35 -3.93
N THR A 221 30.73 6.20 -3.43
CA THR A 221 30.33 5.12 -2.53
C THR A 221 29.04 4.52 -3.04
N GLY A 222 28.82 3.23 -2.83
CA GLY A 222 27.56 2.60 -3.19
C GLY A 222 27.33 1.29 -2.44
N ILE A 223 26.10 0.81 -2.49
CA ILE A 223 25.70 -0.47 -1.92
C ILE A 223 24.85 -1.27 -2.91
N THR A 224 24.89 -2.58 -2.77
CA THR A 224 23.82 -3.48 -3.23
C THR A 224 23.07 -4.01 -2.02
N ALA A 225 21.77 -4.28 -2.16
CA ALA A 225 20.91 -4.76 -1.08
C ALA A 225 19.66 -5.48 -1.64
N ARG A 226 18.83 -5.99 -0.72
CA ARG A 226 17.47 -6.48 -0.98
C ARG A 226 16.44 -5.61 -0.28
N VAL A 227 15.49 -5.05 -1.03
CA VAL A 227 14.39 -4.25 -0.45
C VAL A 227 13.11 -5.07 -0.38
N SER A 228 12.44 -5.02 0.77
CA SER A 228 11.14 -5.68 0.99
C SER A 228 10.20 -4.76 1.75
N GLY A 229 8.90 -4.83 1.45
CA GLY A 229 7.86 -4.28 2.32
C GLY A 229 7.77 -2.76 2.39
N VAL A 230 8.42 -2.04 1.47
CA VAL A 230 8.44 -0.57 1.45
C VAL A 230 7.29 -0.05 0.59
N SER A 231 6.44 0.81 1.17
CA SER A 231 5.19 1.27 0.55
C SER A 231 5.28 2.58 -0.23
N ASP A 232 6.30 3.40 0.06
CA ASP A 232 6.55 4.69 -0.57
C ASP A 232 8.03 5.07 -0.47
N ASN A 233 8.42 6.11 -1.21
CA ASN A 233 9.81 6.53 -1.27
C ASN A 233 10.26 7.36 -0.05
N PHE A 234 9.35 7.90 0.77
CA PHE A 234 9.72 8.50 2.06
C PHE A 234 10.23 7.43 3.04
N GLN A 235 9.50 6.32 3.17
CA GLN A 235 9.89 5.15 3.96
C GLN A 235 11.20 4.54 3.44
N LEU A 236 11.36 4.44 2.11
CA LEU A 236 12.61 4.00 1.48
C LEU A 236 13.78 4.89 1.89
N ASN A 237 13.62 6.21 1.79
CA ASN A 237 14.65 7.18 2.14
C ASN A 237 15.01 7.07 3.63
N THR A 238 14.02 6.91 4.52
CA THR A 238 14.26 6.65 5.95
C THR A 238 15.13 5.42 6.16
N LEU A 239 14.83 4.29 5.52
CA LEU A 239 15.65 3.07 5.65
C LEU A 239 17.06 3.27 5.06
N LEU A 240 17.20 3.98 3.93
CA LEU A 240 18.50 4.31 3.34
C LEU A 240 19.38 5.18 4.25
N LEU A 241 18.78 6.13 4.98
CA LEU A 241 19.51 6.96 5.94
C LEU A 241 20.16 6.12 7.04
N GLU A 242 19.56 4.99 7.40
CA GLU A 242 20.10 4.05 8.38
C GLU A 242 21.22 3.18 7.80
N VAL A 243 21.01 2.57 6.63
CA VAL A 243 21.90 1.51 6.12
C VAL A 243 23.04 2.02 5.23
N PHE A 244 22.89 3.18 4.58
CA PHE A 244 23.90 3.66 3.64
C PHE A 244 25.18 4.08 4.37
N PRO A 245 26.39 3.75 3.84
CA PRO A 245 27.65 3.99 4.54
C PRO A 245 27.81 5.42 5.07
N ARG A 246 28.40 5.52 6.25
CA ARG A 246 28.72 6.78 6.94
C ARG A 246 30.13 6.73 7.51
N GLY A 247 30.72 7.89 7.73
CA GLY A 247 32.00 7.98 8.43
C GLY A 247 31.89 7.41 9.86
N TRP A 248 32.97 6.81 10.38
CA TRP A 248 32.98 6.20 11.71
C TRP A 248 32.73 7.18 12.87
N LEU A 249 32.98 8.49 12.65
CA LEU A 249 32.67 9.58 13.57
C LEU A 249 31.28 10.20 13.34
N GLU A 250 30.59 9.83 12.25
CA GLU A 250 29.28 10.39 11.94
C GLU A 250 28.21 9.77 12.83
N ARG A 251 27.37 10.63 13.40
CA ARG A 251 26.17 10.20 14.15
C ARG A 251 25.21 9.46 13.21
N ARG A 252 24.31 8.65 13.80
CA ARG A 252 23.15 8.14 13.05
C ARG A 252 22.38 9.31 12.44
N ARG A 253 21.91 9.11 11.21
CA ARG A 253 21.14 10.12 10.47
C ARG A 253 19.69 10.21 10.95
N ILE A 254 19.17 9.15 11.55
CA ILE A 254 17.82 9.06 12.09
C ILE A 254 17.82 8.50 13.51
N SER A 255 16.74 8.75 14.25
CA SER A 255 16.52 8.15 15.56
C SER A 255 16.20 6.64 15.43
N GLN A 256 16.37 5.91 16.53
CA GLN A 256 15.93 4.52 16.60
C GLN A 256 14.41 4.38 16.40
N SER A 257 13.63 5.34 16.91
CA SER A 257 12.17 5.35 16.78
C SER A 257 11.72 5.51 15.32
N ALA A 258 12.37 6.41 14.57
CA ALA A 258 12.11 6.58 13.15
C ALA A 258 12.46 5.31 12.34
N PHE A 259 13.57 4.66 12.66
CA PHE A 259 13.94 3.38 12.05
C PHE A 259 12.92 2.27 12.35
N GLU A 260 12.48 2.14 13.61
CA GLU A 260 11.49 1.14 14.01
C GLU A 260 10.17 1.36 13.28
N ILE A 261 9.67 2.60 13.23
CA ILE A 261 8.45 2.93 12.50
C ILE A 261 8.58 2.56 11.02
N ALA A 262 9.66 2.99 10.37
CA ALA A 262 9.92 2.72 8.96
C ALA A 262 10.10 1.22 8.67
N SER A 263 10.62 0.44 9.63
CA SER A 263 10.79 -1.02 9.49
C SER A 263 9.52 -1.82 9.79
N GLY A 264 8.41 -1.15 10.13
CA GLY A 264 7.17 -1.82 10.52
C GLY A 264 7.18 -2.36 11.95
N ILE A 265 8.05 -1.86 12.83
CA ILE A 265 8.14 -2.20 14.26
C ILE A 265 7.47 -1.11 15.09
N GLY A 266 6.79 -1.52 16.16
CA GLY A 266 6.20 -0.58 17.13
C GLY A 266 5.04 0.26 16.55
N PRO A 267 4.89 1.52 16.98
CA PRO A 267 3.78 2.38 16.54
C PRO A 267 3.83 2.68 15.04
N GLN A 268 2.71 3.11 14.45
CA GLN A 268 2.66 3.45 13.01
C GLN A 268 3.18 4.86 12.68
N PHE A 269 3.24 5.75 13.67
CA PHE A 269 3.72 7.12 13.49
C PHE A 269 4.31 7.69 14.79
N THR A 270 5.05 8.78 14.64
CA THR A 270 5.49 9.66 15.73
C THR A 270 5.39 11.12 15.28
N ARG A 271 5.59 12.07 16.20
CA ARG A 271 5.67 13.51 15.88
C ARG A 271 7.05 13.93 15.37
N GLU A 272 8.00 13.00 15.31
CA GLU A 272 9.33 13.25 14.76
C GLU A 272 9.26 13.59 13.27
N THR A 273 9.99 14.63 12.89
CA THR A 273 10.23 14.99 11.49
C THR A 273 11.62 14.48 11.11
N ILE A 274 11.67 13.71 10.03
CA ILE A 274 12.91 13.18 9.47
C ILE A 274 13.48 14.23 8.51
N THR A 275 14.79 14.43 8.54
CA THR A 275 15.51 15.31 7.60
C THR A 275 16.38 14.45 6.69
N GLY A 276 16.09 14.48 5.39
CA GLY A 276 16.85 13.76 4.38
C GLY A 276 18.25 14.34 4.17
N THR A 277 19.18 13.47 3.80
CA THR A 277 20.56 13.84 3.45
C THR A 277 20.75 14.03 1.95
N TRP A 278 19.87 13.45 1.14
CA TRP A 278 19.97 13.39 -0.30
C TRP A 278 18.62 13.63 -0.96
N ASN A 279 18.69 14.10 -2.20
CA ASN A 279 17.65 13.81 -3.18
C ASN A 279 17.94 12.45 -3.82
N LEU A 280 16.88 11.71 -4.12
CA LEU A 280 16.96 10.43 -4.82
C LEU A 280 16.70 10.65 -6.31
N TYR A 281 17.50 10.01 -7.15
CA TYR A 281 17.44 10.15 -8.60
C TYR A 281 17.35 8.78 -9.30
N GLN A 282 16.62 8.75 -10.40
CA GLN A 282 16.58 7.64 -11.34
C GLN A 282 17.98 7.42 -11.97
N SER A 283 18.22 6.22 -12.50
CA SER A 283 19.46 5.89 -13.24
C SER A 283 19.76 6.84 -14.39
N THR A 284 18.73 7.38 -15.03
CA THR A 284 18.80 8.35 -16.14
C THR A 284 19.44 9.69 -15.75
N ALA A 285 19.67 9.95 -14.45
CA ALA A 285 20.33 11.15 -13.99
C ALA A 285 21.86 11.14 -14.19
N ILE A 286 22.44 10.03 -14.65
CA ILE A 286 23.86 9.97 -15.00
C ILE A 286 24.03 10.37 -16.47
N THR A 287 24.77 11.45 -16.72
CA THR A 287 25.07 11.94 -18.06
C THR A 287 26.08 11.01 -18.77
N PRO A 288 26.24 11.12 -20.11
CA PRO A 288 27.26 10.36 -20.86
C PRO A 288 28.70 10.56 -20.36
N GLU A 289 28.98 11.67 -19.69
CA GLU A 289 30.27 11.95 -19.04
C GLU A 289 30.42 11.25 -17.67
N GLY A 290 29.42 10.50 -17.23
CA GLY A 290 29.41 9.80 -15.95
C GLY A 290 29.15 10.71 -14.75
N ARG A 291 28.51 11.86 -14.95
CA ARG A 291 28.22 12.86 -13.90
C ARG A 291 26.73 12.91 -13.59
N LEU A 292 26.38 13.37 -12.40
CA LEU A 292 24.97 13.63 -12.06
C LEU A 292 24.46 14.87 -12.82
N THR A 293 23.29 14.76 -13.44
CA THR A 293 22.56 15.87 -14.06
C THR A 293 22.33 16.98 -13.04
N ALA A 294 22.53 18.24 -13.46
CA ALA A 294 22.42 19.41 -12.61
C ALA A 294 21.48 20.47 -13.23
N GLY A 295 21.11 21.48 -12.44
CA GLY A 295 20.22 22.55 -12.88
C GLY A 295 18.75 22.11 -12.96
N GLU A 296 17.97 22.79 -13.80
CA GLU A 296 16.52 22.55 -13.93
C GLU A 296 16.19 21.13 -14.45
N GLU A 297 17.06 20.56 -15.29
CA GLU A 297 16.90 19.21 -15.84
C GLU A 297 17.01 18.12 -14.77
N ALA A 298 17.65 18.39 -13.63
CA ALA A 298 17.82 17.43 -12.55
C ALA A 298 16.48 16.93 -11.99
N ALA A 299 15.47 17.82 -11.92
CA ALA A 299 14.15 17.51 -11.38
C ALA A 299 13.38 16.46 -12.19
N ARG A 300 13.66 16.34 -13.50
CA ARG A 300 13.05 15.32 -14.38
C ARG A 300 13.45 13.90 -14.04
N HIS A 301 14.56 13.75 -13.31
CA HIS A 301 15.08 12.46 -12.91
C HIS A 301 14.83 12.16 -11.43
N TRP A 302 14.07 12.97 -10.71
CA TRP A 302 13.81 12.73 -9.30
C TRP A 302 12.98 11.49 -9.06
N ILE A 303 13.33 10.77 -8.01
CA ILE A 303 12.48 9.79 -7.36
C ILE A 303 11.74 10.55 -6.25
N TRP A 304 10.50 10.92 -6.53
CA TRP A 304 9.64 11.66 -5.61
C TRP A 304 9.24 10.82 -4.40
N GLY A 305 9.15 11.45 -3.23
CA GLY A 305 8.83 10.77 -1.97
C GLY A 305 7.44 10.14 -1.95
N GLU A 306 6.49 10.79 -2.63
CA GLU A 306 5.10 10.37 -2.81
C GLU A 306 4.96 9.14 -3.70
N GLY A 307 5.97 8.86 -4.54
CA GLY A 307 5.97 7.72 -5.46
C GLY A 307 6.20 6.37 -4.76
N SER A 308 6.13 5.31 -5.55
CA SER A 308 6.38 3.94 -5.09
C SER A 308 7.82 3.51 -5.41
N PRO A 309 8.43 2.65 -4.57
CA PRO A 309 9.66 1.95 -4.95
C PRO A 309 9.50 1.15 -6.26
N SER A 310 8.27 0.73 -6.58
CA SER A 310 7.95 0.03 -7.82
C SER A 310 8.08 0.88 -9.10
N ASP A 311 8.21 2.20 -8.97
CA ASP A 311 8.43 3.16 -10.08
C ASP A 311 9.92 3.40 -10.38
N ILE A 312 10.84 2.86 -9.55
CA ILE A 312 12.28 3.06 -9.72
C ILE A 312 12.81 2.20 -10.85
N SER A 313 13.51 2.80 -11.80
CA SER A 313 14.01 2.14 -13.01
C SER A 313 14.92 0.94 -12.69
N ILE A 314 14.71 -0.15 -13.44
CA ILE A 314 15.54 -1.35 -13.34
C ILE A 314 16.68 -1.29 -14.37
N VAL A 315 17.91 -1.52 -13.91
CA VAL A 315 19.11 -1.66 -14.73
C VAL A 315 19.82 -2.94 -14.36
N ASP A 316 20.00 -3.83 -15.34
CA ASP A 316 20.67 -5.12 -15.18
C ASP A 316 20.14 -5.94 -13.98
N GLY A 317 18.82 -5.89 -13.76
CA GLY A 317 18.13 -6.60 -12.68
C GLY A 317 18.08 -5.87 -11.33
N TYR A 318 18.64 -4.67 -11.21
CA TYR A 318 18.59 -3.86 -9.98
C TYR A 318 17.70 -2.64 -10.15
N ARG A 319 16.89 -2.33 -9.15
CA ARG A 319 16.37 -0.96 -9.01
C ARG A 319 17.52 -0.04 -8.65
N VAL A 320 17.74 0.99 -9.48
CA VAL A 320 18.91 1.86 -9.34
C VAL A 320 18.52 3.23 -8.81
N ILE A 321 19.13 3.61 -7.69
CA ILE A 321 18.98 4.91 -7.06
C ILE A 321 20.32 5.63 -7.08
N ILE A 322 20.33 6.83 -7.62
CA ILE A 322 21.48 7.73 -7.55
C ILE A 322 21.21 8.77 -6.46
N LEU A 323 22.14 8.91 -5.52
CA LEU A 323 22.08 9.90 -4.46
C LEU A 323 22.72 11.20 -4.96
N GLY A 324 22.01 12.31 -4.81
CA GLY A 324 22.53 13.62 -5.17
C GLY A 324 22.47 14.63 -4.03
N PRO A 325 23.10 15.80 -4.21
CA PRO A 325 23.02 16.87 -3.23
C PRO A 325 21.55 17.29 -2.99
N PRO A 326 21.18 17.63 -1.75
CA PRO A 326 19.84 18.12 -1.47
C PRO A 326 19.65 19.53 -2.05
N THR A 327 18.59 19.74 -2.85
CA THR A 327 18.22 21.10 -3.33
C THR A 327 17.71 21.97 -2.17
N HIS A 328 17.01 21.32 -1.26
CA HIS A 328 16.61 21.71 0.09
C HIS A 328 16.72 20.43 0.93
N TYR A 329 17.00 20.51 2.23
CA TYR A 329 16.96 19.30 3.05
C TYR A 329 15.51 18.80 3.12
N PRO A 330 15.15 17.73 2.38
CA PRO A 330 13.76 17.30 2.33
C PRO A 330 13.36 16.81 3.71
N SER A 331 12.16 17.12 4.15
CA SER A 331 11.67 16.70 5.45
C SER A 331 10.28 16.08 5.36
N TRP A 332 10.04 15.06 6.18
CA TRP A 332 8.78 14.32 6.19
C TRP A 332 8.47 13.80 7.59
N SER A 333 7.19 13.52 7.84
CA SER A 333 6.77 12.88 9.10
C SER A 333 7.21 11.42 9.14
N SER A 334 7.62 10.96 10.32
CA SER A 334 7.89 9.55 10.55
C SER A 334 6.57 8.78 10.71
N VAL A 335 6.11 8.19 9.61
CA VAL A 335 4.86 7.43 9.48
C VAL A 335 5.05 6.25 8.53
N ARG A 336 4.26 5.18 8.71
CA ARG A 336 4.06 4.13 7.71
C ARG A 336 2.58 3.94 7.40
N HIS A 337 2.27 3.51 6.17
CA HIS A 337 0.89 3.31 5.73
C HIS A 337 0.25 2.05 6.31
N PHE A 338 0.98 0.93 6.36
CA PHE A 338 0.41 -0.38 6.67
C PHE A 338 0.93 -0.90 8.01
N LYS A 339 0.02 -1.07 8.97
CA LYS A 339 0.33 -1.45 10.35
C LYS A 339 1.20 -2.70 10.47
N CYS A 340 0.82 -3.73 9.74
CA CYS A 340 1.38 -5.09 9.84
C CYS A 340 2.45 -5.39 8.80
N LEU A 341 2.73 -4.47 7.88
CA LEU A 341 3.74 -4.66 6.84
C LEU A 341 5.13 -4.43 7.44
N ARG A 342 5.97 -5.46 7.37
CA ARG A 342 7.40 -5.35 7.73
C ARG A 342 8.17 -4.84 6.54
N ALA A 343 9.07 -3.89 6.77
CA ALA A 343 9.89 -3.32 5.72
C ALA A 343 11.38 -3.44 6.08
N SER A 344 12.22 -3.65 5.08
CA SER A 344 13.66 -3.79 5.29
C SER A 344 14.49 -3.44 4.05
N ILE A 345 15.76 -3.09 4.31
CA ILE A 345 16.84 -3.11 3.33
C ILE A 345 17.91 -4.04 3.90
N ASP A 346 17.90 -5.29 3.46
CA ASP A 346 18.73 -6.37 3.97
C ASP A 346 19.86 -6.72 2.97
N GLU A 347 20.74 -7.65 3.37
CA GLU A 347 21.86 -8.13 2.54
C GLU A 347 22.76 -7.01 2.00
N VAL A 348 22.95 -5.95 2.79
CA VAL A 348 23.68 -4.76 2.38
C VAL A 348 25.16 -5.08 2.18
N GLN A 349 25.66 -4.88 0.96
CA GLN A 349 27.06 -5.03 0.59
C GLN A 349 27.59 -3.73 0.00
N VAL A 350 28.67 -3.21 0.59
CA VAL A 350 29.35 -2.00 0.10
C VAL A 350 30.14 -2.35 -1.17
N LEU A 351 29.96 -1.53 -2.21
CA LEU A 351 30.68 -1.67 -3.46
C LEU A 351 32.14 -1.25 -3.30
N ASP A 352 33.04 -2.08 -3.82
CA ASP A 352 34.41 -1.62 -4.05
C ASP A 352 34.46 -0.57 -5.17
N LYS A 353 35.54 0.22 -5.19
CA LYS A 353 35.72 1.33 -6.14
C LYS A 353 35.73 0.88 -7.60
N SER A 354 36.21 -0.32 -7.90
CA SER A 354 36.25 -0.82 -9.27
C SER A 354 34.86 -1.18 -9.77
N THR A 355 34.07 -1.87 -8.94
CA THR A 355 32.68 -2.24 -9.22
C THR A 355 31.80 -1.00 -9.36
N LEU A 356 31.96 -0.02 -8.47
CA LEU A 356 31.27 1.27 -8.56
C LEU A 356 31.53 1.98 -9.89
N ARG A 357 32.81 2.07 -10.31
CA ARG A 357 33.19 2.71 -11.58
C ARG A 357 32.63 1.97 -12.79
N GLN A 358 32.56 0.64 -12.73
CA GLN A 358 31.92 -0.14 -13.79
C GLN A 358 30.43 0.18 -13.90
N TRP A 359 29.73 0.28 -12.77
CA TRP A 359 28.33 0.70 -12.76
C TRP A 359 28.12 2.10 -13.34
N LEU A 360 28.90 3.09 -12.89
CA LEU A 360 28.81 4.46 -13.42
C LEU A 360 29.04 4.52 -14.93
N LYS A 361 30.00 3.75 -15.47
CA LYS A 361 30.22 3.64 -16.92
C LYS A 361 29.02 3.02 -17.65
N ARG A 362 28.40 1.98 -17.09
CA ARG A 362 27.20 1.36 -17.69
C ARG A 362 26.02 2.32 -17.71
N LEU A 363 25.82 3.05 -16.62
CA LEU A 363 24.74 4.05 -16.51
C LEU A 363 24.93 5.20 -17.49
N ALA A 364 26.16 5.67 -17.67
CA ALA A 364 26.50 6.72 -18.64
C ALA A 364 26.32 6.30 -20.12
N SER A 365 26.35 4.99 -20.41
CA SER A 365 26.26 4.47 -21.78
C SER A 365 24.83 4.22 -22.28
N ARG A 366 23.81 4.58 -21.49
CA ARG A 366 22.41 4.26 -21.75
C ARG A 366 21.61 5.43 -22.31
#